data_AF-A0A7C5QL26-F1
#
_entry.id   AF-A0A7C5QL26-F1
#
_cell.length_a   1.000
_cell.length_b   1.000
_cell.length_c   1.000
_cell.angle_alpha   90.00
_cell.angle_beta   90.00
_cell.angle_gamma   90.00
#
_symmetry.space_group_name_H-M   'P 1'
#
loop_
_entity.id
_entity.type
_entity.pdbx_description
1 polymer ?
#
loop_
_entity_poly.entity_id
_entity_poly.type
_entity_poly.pdbx_seq_one_letter_code
_entity_poly.pdbx_strand_id
1 'polypeptide(L)'
;MTTALDLDLKKLQTRAFHMLEWAEDVLRRYHSLSKPITQQLKPLYDWIFVPPTLWPFNLHDVLTDCLAALEKGKRLNSRQRLLIDLLPEPPGENICAAVADHEHHVHKGTYENLVKTQAKYSQNELAITTNPELRRQWTRIKTAFNVQAYRDHKGVIRRTMGTERNLRPSFSINSRRRDDLFRAVFDAFCLRWNLYGMQNDEPLLLKFAVNLTPYGTMIHIPAYWSFDPKRDIRWDAIAKLHRIRVPGRQGAALAENLAQRMKDAEKLRRLDKEAFRLGLKGEKKHEFLCAGLGWDIRTSPKRLTRLRKEFGSR
;
A
#
# COMPACT_ATOMS: atom_id res chain seq x y z
N MET A 1 17.99 12.37 33.66
CA MET A 1 16.88 13.01 32.93
C MET A 1 16.98 12.58 31.49
N THR A 2 15.95 11.96 30.93
CA THR A 2 15.93 11.53 29.53
C THR A 2 15.81 12.77 28.64
N THR A 3 16.74 12.97 27.70
CA THR A 3 16.69 14.14 26.79
C THR A 3 15.62 13.93 25.71
N ALA A 4 15.20 15.00 25.02
CA ALA A 4 14.25 14.87 23.90
C ALA A 4 14.79 13.92 22.81
N LEU A 5 16.06 14.07 22.47
CA LEU A 5 16.78 13.18 21.56
C LEU A 5 16.71 11.71 22.00
N ASP A 6 16.90 11.40 23.28
CA ASP A 6 16.83 10.02 23.78
C ASP A 6 15.43 9.40 23.57
N LEU A 7 14.37 10.20 23.75
CA LEU A 7 13.00 9.76 23.50
C LEU A 7 12.76 9.49 22.01
N ASP A 8 13.29 10.35 21.15
CA ASP A 8 13.17 10.22 19.70
C ASP A 8 13.93 9.01 19.16
N LEU A 9 15.15 8.78 19.63
CA LEU A 9 15.95 7.60 19.28
C LEU A 9 15.26 6.32 19.74
N LYS A 10 14.68 6.32 20.96
CA LYS A 10 13.88 5.19 21.45
C LYS A 10 12.66 4.93 20.57
N LYS A 11 12.00 5.99 20.08
CA LYS A 11 10.88 5.87 19.13
C LYS A 11 11.32 5.23 17.81
N LEU A 12 12.45 5.66 17.24
CA LEU A 12 12.99 5.05 16.02
C LEU A 12 13.46 3.61 16.21
N GLN A 13 13.99 3.27 17.38
CA GLN A 13 14.40 1.89 17.69
C GLN A 13 13.25 0.88 17.59
N THR A 14 12.02 1.32 17.87
CA THR A 14 10.82 0.48 17.75
C THR A 14 10.29 0.35 16.32
N ARG A 15 10.86 1.07 15.34
CA ARG A 15 10.42 1.04 13.94
C ARG A 15 11.04 -0.13 13.18
N ALA A 16 10.34 -0.57 12.13
CA ALA A 16 10.83 -1.60 11.23
C ALA A 16 11.98 -1.08 10.34
N PHE A 17 12.57 -1.98 9.55
CA PHE A 17 13.62 -1.65 8.56
C PHE A 17 14.86 -0.94 9.12
N HIS A 18 15.17 -1.19 10.39
CA HIS A 18 16.33 -0.62 11.07
C HIS A 18 16.39 0.91 10.97
N MET A 19 15.22 1.57 11.09
CA MET A 19 15.11 3.01 10.89
C MET A 19 16.11 3.83 11.69
N LEU A 20 16.42 3.38 12.91
CA LEU A 20 17.43 3.99 13.76
C LEU A 20 18.81 4.03 13.09
N GLU A 21 19.26 2.93 12.46
CA GLU A 21 20.62 2.81 11.91
C GLU A 21 20.93 3.87 10.86
N TRP A 22 19.93 4.29 10.08
CA TRP A 22 20.12 5.26 9.01
C TRP A 22 19.58 6.66 9.32
N ALA A 23 18.65 6.83 10.27
CA ALA A 23 18.09 8.15 10.61
C ALA A 23 18.69 8.78 11.89
N GLU A 24 19.50 8.04 12.66
CA GLU A 24 20.10 8.54 13.91
C GLU A 24 20.92 9.82 13.71
N ASP A 25 21.83 9.84 12.74
CA ASP A 25 22.71 10.98 12.47
C ASP A 25 21.90 12.26 12.22
N VAL A 26 20.88 12.15 11.37
CA VAL A 26 19.99 13.25 11.01
C VAL A 26 19.24 13.80 12.23
N LEU A 27 18.78 12.95 13.15
CA LEU A 27 18.14 13.39 14.38
C LEU A 27 19.13 14.09 15.32
N ARG A 28 20.33 13.56 15.49
CA ARG A 28 21.38 14.19 16.32
C ARG A 28 21.72 15.59 15.80
N ARG A 29 21.87 15.72 14.48
CA ARG A 29 22.10 17.00 13.81
C ARG A 29 20.95 17.98 14.02
N TYR A 30 19.70 17.53 13.85
CA TYR A 30 18.53 18.36 14.12
C TYR A 30 18.50 18.88 15.57
N HIS A 31 18.75 18.01 16.55
CA HIS A 31 18.75 18.38 17.98
C HIS A 31 19.95 19.26 18.38
N SER A 32 21.01 19.29 17.59
CA SER A 32 22.17 20.18 17.80
C SER A 32 21.94 21.63 17.38
N LEU A 33 20.93 21.88 16.53
CA LEU A 33 20.61 23.22 16.02
C LEU A 33 19.73 24.01 16.99
N SER A 34 19.76 25.34 16.86
CA SER A 34 18.93 26.23 17.68
C SER A 34 17.45 26.16 17.31
N LYS A 35 16.57 26.35 18.30
CA LYS A 35 15.10 26.25 18.13
C LYS A 35 14.51 27.04 16.95
N PRO A 36 14.92 28.30 16.67
CA PRO A 36 14.37 29.06 15.54
C PRO A 36 14.71 28.45 14.17
N ILE A 37 15.85 27.75 14.08
CA ILE A 37 16.30 27.07 12.87
C ILE A 37 15.51 25.77 12.69
N THR A 38 15.38 24.98 13.76
CA THR A 38 14.67 23.69 13.73
C THR A 38 13.18 23.85 13.46
N GLN A 39 12.57 24.97 13.86
CA GLN A 39 11.13 25.21 13.67
C GLN A 39 10.71 25.22 12.19
N GLN A 40 11.59 25.67 11.29
CA GLN A 40 11.36 25.63 9.84
C GLN A 40 11.37 24.20 9.28
N LEU A 41 12.06 23.28 9.97
CA LEU A 41 12.18 21.87 9.58
C LEU A 41 11.22 20.96 10.34
N LYS A 42 10.40 21.52 11.24
CA LYS A 42 9.48 20.75 12.08
C LYS A 42 8.56 19.82 11.27
N PRO A 43 7.98 20.22 10.11
CA PRO A 43 7.16 19.29 9.34
C PRO A 43 7.94 18.07 8.86
N LEU A 44 9.15 18.26 8.31
CA LEU A 44 10.01 17.14 7.89
C LEU A 44 10.40 16.25 9.06
N TYR A 45 10.75 16.87 10.18
CA TYR A 45 11.11 16.20 11.42
C TYR A 45 9.97 15.32 11.96
N ASP A 46 8.75 15.86 12.05
CA ASP A 46 7.59 15.10 12.54
C ASP A 46 7.31 13.89 11.62
N TRP A 47 7.54 14.05 10.33
CA TRP A 47 7.41 12.99 9.33
C TRP A 47 8.48 11.89 9.42
N ILE A 48 9.67 12.15 9.97
CA ILE A 48 10.69 11.12 10.18
C ILE A 48 10.17 10.00 11.08
N PHE A 49 9.27 10.29 12.02
CA PHE A 49 8.72 9.28 12.91
C PHE A 49 7.56 8.49 12.32
N VAL A 50 7.07 8.87 11.13
CA VAL A 50 6.01 8.16 10.42
C VAL A 50 6.59 6.88 9.79
N PRO A 51 5.86 5.75 9.77
CA PRO A 51 6.24 4.55 9.02
C PRO A 51 6.70 4.87 7.58
N PRO A 52 7.90 4.43 7.14
CA PRO A 52 8.44 4.74 5.81
C PRO A 52 7.52 4.40 4.65
N THR A 53 6.67 3.38 4.77
CA THR A 53 5.69 3.02 3.73
C THR A 53 4.62 4.09 3.51
N LEU A 54 4.43 5.01 4.45
CA LEU A 54 3.54 6.17 4.32
C LEU A 54 4.27 7.44 3.85
N TRP A 55 5.58 7.38 3.65
CA TRP A 55 6.34 8.53 3.19
C TRP A 55 6.00 8.88 1.73
N PRO A 56 5.64 10.14 1.42
CA PRO A 56 5.33 10.55 0.04
C PRO A 56 6.55 10.49 -0.89
N PHE A 57 7.75 10.63 -0.33
CA PHE A 57 9.05 10.57 -0.97
C PHE A 57 10.10 10.31 0.11
N ASN A 58 11.39 10.24 -0.24
CA ASN A 58 12.45 10.03 0.76
C ASN A 58 12.61 11.27 1.67
N LEU A 59 11.88 11.29 2.79
CA LEU A 59 11.88 12.40 3.76
C LEU A 59 13.23 12.55 4.46
N HIS A 60 13.93 11.45 4.66
CA HIS A 60 15.26 11.44 5.27
C HIS A 60 16.27 12.26 4.45
N ASP A 61 16.35 12.02 3.14
CA ASP A 61 17.30 12.72 2.27
C ASP A 61 16.97 14.21 2.21
N VAL A 62 15.68 14.56 2.12
CA VAL A 62 15.24 15.96 2.11
C VAL A 62 15.59 16.66 3.42
N LEU A 63 15.38 16.01 4.57
CA LEU A 63 15.74 16.58 5.87
C LEU A 63 17.27 16.74 5.98
N THR A 64 18.03 15.74 5.54
CA THR A 64 19.51 15.77 5.51
C THR A 64 20.03 16.95 4.70
N ASP A 65 19.48 17.16 3.49
CA ASP A 65 19.87 18.24 2.60
C ASP A 65 19.54 19.62 3.19
N CYS A 66 18.36 19.75 3.81
CA CYS A 66 17.95 20.96 4.50
C CYS A 66 18.86 21.28 5.70
N LEU A 67 19.18 20.28 6.54
CA LEU A 67 20.10 20.43 7.67
C LEU A 67 21.50 20.85 7.20
N ALA A 68 22.03 20.21 6.16
CA ALA A 68 23.34 20.54 5.60
C ALA A 68 23.43 21.98 5.07
N ALA A 69 22.31 22.56 4.60
CA ALA A 69 22.26 23.96 4.22
C ALA A 69 22.28 24.89 5.44
N LEU A 70 21.48 24.58 6.47
CA LEU A 70 21.34 25.40 7.68
C LEU A 70 22.62 25.38 8.54
N GLU A 71 23.28 24.23 8.66
CA GLU A 71 24.57 24.10 9.36
C GLU A 71 25.66 24.98 8.74
N LYS A 72 25.60 25.20 7.42
CA LYS A 72 26.50 26.12 6.69
C LYS A 72 26.08 27.59 6.82
N GLY A 73 25.12 27.91 7.69
CA GLY A 73 24.57 29.26 7.85
C GLY A 73 23.73 29.74 6.66
N LYS A 74 23.40 28.85 5.71
CA LYS A 74 22.57 29.22 4.55
C LYS A 74 21.09 29.17 4.92
N ARG A 75 20.28 29.95 4.21
CA ARG A 75 18.81 29.83 4.29
C ARG A 75 18.32 28.73 3.36
N LEU A 76 17.20 28.09 3.72
CA LEU A 76 16.49 27.19 2.82
C LEU A 76 16.12 27.92 1.53
N ASN A 77 16.32 27.29 0.38
CA ASN A 77 15.96 27.86 -0.91
C ASN A 77 14.43 27.80 -1.14
N SER A 78 13.93 28.52 -2.15
CA SER A 78 12.49 28.60 -2.43
C SER A 78 11.85 27.24 -2.75
N ARG A 79 12.60 26.32 -3.37
CA ARG A 79 12.12 24.97 -3.72
C ARG A 79 12.00 24.08 -2.48
N GLN A 80 12.96 24.17 -1.56
CA GLN A 80 12.92 23.46 -0.27
C GLN A 80 11.76 23.95 0.58
N ARG A 81 11.55 25.27 0.66
CA ARG A 81 10.39 25.83 1.38
C ARG A 81 9.08 25.36 0.77
N LEU A 82 8.92 25.46 -0.55
CA LEU A 82 7.73 24.99 -1.25
C LEU A 82 7.46 23.50 -0.98
N LEU A 83 8.50 22.65 -0.94
CA LEU A 83 8.34 21.24 -0.62
C LEU A 83 7.80 21.03 0.80
N ILE A 84 8.36 21.76 1.78
CA ILE A 84 7.91 21.72 3.18
C ILE A 84 6.47 22.24 3.30
N ASP A 85 6.14 23.33 2.60
CA ASP A 85 4.82 23.97 2.63
C ASP A 85 3.72 23.07 2.02
N LEU A 86 4.07 22.25 1.02
CA LEU A 86 3.15 21.30 0.38
C LEU A 86 3.03 19.96 1.13
N LEU A 87 3.87 19.73 2.14
CA LEU A 87 3.84 18.49 2.89
C LEU A 87 2.59 18.48 3.79
N PRO A 88 1.69 17.49 3.67
CA PRO A 88 0.51 17.42 4.51
C PRO A 88 0.92 17.12 5.96
N GLU A 89 -0.02 17.32 6.90
CA GLU A 89 0.19 16.89 8.27
C GLU A 89 0.45 15.37 8.36
N PRO A 90 1.35 14.91 9.25
CA PRO A 90 1.57 13.50 9.50
C PRO A 90 0.27 12.75 9.84
N PRO A 91 0.12 11.49 9.44
CA PRO A 91 -1.01 10.66 9.87
C PRO A 91 -1.05 10.52 11.40
N GLY A 92 -2.25 10.49 11.98
CA GLY A 92 -2.43 10.32 13.42
C GLY A 92 -1.80 9.04 13.98
N GLU A 93 -1.53 9.03 15.29
CA GLU A 93 -0.78 7.95 15.97
C GLU A 93 -1.38 6.56 15.77
N ASN A 94 -2.71 6.44 15.83
CA ASN A 94 -3.42 5.17 15.60
C ASN A 94 -3.14 4.59 14.20
N ILE A 95 -3.02 5.45 13.19
CA ILE A 95 -2.67 5.05 11.82
C ILE A 95 -1.22 4.60 11.79
N CYS A 96 -0.32 5.40 12.36
CA CYS A 96 1.11 5.10 12.39
C CYS A 96 1.41 3.80 13.15
N ALA A 97 0.70 3.49 14.24
CA ALA A 97 0.85 2.25 15.00
C ALA A 97 0.44 1.03 14.16
N ALA A 98 -0.76 1.06 13.57
CA ALA A 98 -1.26 -0.04 12.75
C ALA A 98 -0.37 -0.32 11.53
N VAL A 99 0.19 0.72 10.91
CA VAL A 99 1.10 0.56 9.77
C VAL A 99 2.48 0.08 10.22
N ALA A 100 3.00 0.57 11.34
CA ALA A 100 4.28 0.08 11.89
C ALA A 100 4.23 -1.41 12.25
N ASP A 101 3.12 -1.87 12.83
CA ASP A 101 2.92 -3.29 13.10
C ASP A 101 2.96 -4.11 11.81
N HIS A 102 2.31 -3.63 10.75
CA HIS A 102 2.35 -4.26 9.43
C HIS A 102 3.77 -4.25 8.84
N GLU A 103 4.51 -3.14 8.94
CA GLU A 103 5.89 -3.06 8.47
C GLU A 103 6.81 -4.06 9.18
N HIS A 104 6.62 -4.34 10.47
CA HIS A 104 7.39 -5.37 11.18
C HIS A 104 7.17 -6.77 10.62
N HIS A 105 5.93 -7.09 10.23
CA HIS A 105 5.60 -8.35 9.57
C HIS A 105 6.28 -8.43 8.19
N VAL A 106 6.21 -7.35 7.41
CA VAL A 106 6.88 -7.23 6.11
C VAL A 106 8.39 -7.35 6.24
N HIS A 107 8.99 -6.68 7.22
CA HIS A 107 10.43 -6.70 7.48
C HIS A 107 10.96 -8.09 7.79
N LYS A 108 10.19 -8.89 8.53
CA LYS A 108 10.49 -10.30 8.83
C LYS A 108 10.13 -11.25 7.67
N GLY A 109 9.53 -10.74 6.59
CA GLY A 109 9.07 -11.55 5.45
C GLY A 109 7.86 -12.43 5.77
N THR A 110 7.15 -12.15 6.86
CA THR A 110 5.99 -12.88 7.36
C THR A 110 4.71 -12.25 6.84
N TYR A 111 4.11 -12.83 5.80
CA TYR A 111 2.82 -12.37 5.23
C TYR A 111 1.63 -13.22 5.71
N GLU A 112 1.85 -14.10 6.69
CA GLU A 112 0.88 -15.07 7.22
C GLU A 112 -0.34 -14.40 7.88
N ASN A 113 -0.18 -13.15 8.30
CA ASN A 113 -1.26 -12.32 8.80
C ASN A 113 -2.26 -11.92 7.70
N LEU A 114 -1.89 -12.01 6.41
CA LEU A 114 -2.71 -11.60 5.27
C LEU A 114 -3.00 -12.74 4.28
N VAL A 115 -2.17 -13.79 4.26
CA VAL A 115 -2.30 -14.95 3.37
C VAL A 115 -2.77 -16.17 4.15
N LYS A 116 -3.78 -16.88 3.61
CA LYS A 116 -4.33 -18.12 4.21
C LYS A 116 -3.64 -19.38 3.71
N THR A 117 -3.02 -19.34 2.54
CA THR A 117 -2.53 -20.53 1.81
C THR A 117 -1.02 -20.53 1.66
N GLN A 118 -0.29 -20.52 2.79
CA GLN A 118 1.18 -20.56 2.81
C GLN A 118 1.76 -21.79 2.09
N ALA A 119 1.04 -22.92 2.07
CA ALA A 119 1.44 -24.12 1.35
C ALA A 119 1.70 -23.88 -0.15
N LYS A 120 0.94 -23.00 -0.82
CA LYS A 120 1.17 -22.63 -2.22
C LYS A 120 2.52 -21.94 -2.42
N TYR A 121 2.95 -21.15 -1.44
CA TYR A 121 4.26 -20.51 -1.45
C TYR A 121 5.37 -21.54 -1.28
N SER A 122 5.31 -22.33 -0.21
CA SER A 122 6.33 -23.33 0.12
C SER A 122 6.52 -24.37 -0.98
N GLN A 123 5.44 -24.79 -1.65
CA GLN A 123 5.53 -25.70 -2.78
C GLN A 123 6.33 -25.11 -3.95
N ASN A 124 6.10 -23.84 -4.29
CA ASN A 124 6.83 -23.16 -5.37
C ASN A 124 8.28 -22.87 -4.98
N GLU A 125 8.52 -22.48 -3.74
CA GLU A 125 9.87 -22.27 -3.21
C GLU A 125 10.71 -23.55 -3.30
N LEU A 126 10.13 -24.70 -2.91
CA LEU A 126 10.75 -26.00 -3.07
C LEU A 126 11.01 -26.33 -4.55
N ALA A 127 10.01 -26.15 -5.42
CA ALA A 127 10.13 -26.44 -6.85
C ALA A 127 11.23 -25.62 -7.54
N ILE A 128 11.40 -24.35 -7.13
CA ILE A 128 12.41 -23.44 -7.66
C ILE A 128 13.81 -23.80 -7.12
N THR A 129 13.91 -24.02 -5.81
CA THR A 129 15.21 -24.28 -5.14
C THR A 129 15.82 -25.61 -5.56
N THR A 130 14.98 -26.60 -5.89
CA THR A 130 15.39 -27.92 -6.39
C THR A 130 15.65 -27.94 -7.89
N ASN A 131 15.32 -26.87 -8.63
CA ASN A 131 15.46 -26.84 -10.08
C ASN A 131 16.94 -26.66 -10.52
N PRO A 132 17.54 -27.63 -11.23
CA PRO A 132 18.93 -27.52 -11.67
C PRO A 132 19.13 -26.42 -12.73
N GLU A 133 18.09 -26.09 -13.51
CA GLU A 133 18.17 -25.06 -14.55
C GLU A 133 18.39 -23.66 -13.94
N LEU A 134 17.74 -23.37 -12.82
CA LEU A 134 17.94 -22.11 -12.10
C LEU A 134 19.41 -21.96 -11.69
N ARG A 135 19.98 -23.01 -11.08
CA ARG A 135 21.38 -23.03 -10.64
C ARG A 135 22.32 -22.85 -11.83
N ARG A 136 22.06 -23.53 -12.94
CA ARG A 136 22.83 -23.41 -14.18
C ARG A 136 22.83 -21.97 -14.70
N GLN A 137 21.65 -21.34 -14.77
CA GLN A 137 21.51 -19.97 -15.24
C GLN A 137 22.15 -18.96 -14.30
N TRP A 138 22.00 -19.14 -12.99
CA TRP A 138 22.66 -18.29 -12.00
C TRP A 138 24.19 -18.37 -12.11
N THR A 139 24.75 -19.58 -12.25
CA THR A 139 26.19 -19.76 -12.50
C THR A 139 26.64 -19.04 -13.76
N ARG A 140 25.89 -19.11 -14.86
CA ARG A 140 26.21 -18.36 -16.10
C ARG A 140 26.26 -16.85 -15.88
N ILE A 141 25.35 -16.30 -15.07
CA ILE A 141 25.35 -14.88 -14.71
C ILE A 141 26.59 -14.55 -13.87
N LYS A 142 26.92 -15.37 -12.87
CA LYS A 142 28.13 -15.18 -12.04
C LYS A 142 29.43 -15.25 -12.84
N THR A 143 29.48 -16.06 -13.90
CA THR A 143 30.65 -16.11 -14.80
C THR A 143 30.77 -14.85 -15.65
N ALA A 144 29.65 -14.29 -16.12
CA ALA A 144 29.65 -13.11 -16.98
C ALA A 144 29.82 -11.78 -16.21
N PHE A 145 29.38 -11.74 -14.94
CA PHE A 145 29.33 -10.51 -14.14
C PHE A 145 29.88 -10.73 -12.73
N ASN A 146 30.58 -9.72 -12.21
CA ASN A 146 30.97 -9.69 -10.79
C ASN A 146 29.75 -9.38 -9.92
N VAL A 147 28.95 -10.41 -9.60
CA VAL A 147 27.70 -10.26 -8.84
C VAL A 147 27.88 -9.64 -7.45
N GLN A 148 29.08 -9.73 -6.87
CA GLN A 148 29.37 -9.15 -5.56
C GLN A 148 29.24 -7.63 -5.57
N ALA A 149 29.57 -6.98 -6.69
CA ALA A 149 29.46 -5.53 -6.84
C ALA A 149 28.00 -5.03 -6.82
N TYR A 150 27.02 -5.92 -6.97
CA TYR A 150 25.60 -5.57 -7.06
C TYR A 150 24.78 -5.99 -5.84
N ARG A 151 25.42 -6.59 -4.82
CA ARG A 151 24.79 -6.97 -3.56
C ARG A 151 24.68 -5.75 -2.64
N ASP A 152 23.57 -5.66 -1.91
CA ASP A 152 23.47 -4.74 -0.77
C ASP A 152 24.20 -5.29 0.46
N HIS A 153 24.19 -4.53 1.56
CA HIS A 153 24.81 -4.93 2.83
C HIS A 153 24.22 -6.24 3.43
N LYS A 154 23.06 -6.71 2.96
CA LYS A 154 22.43 -7.97 3.38
C LYS A 154 22.76 -9.12 2.41
N GLY A 155 23.59 -8.88 1.41
CA GLY A 155 23.92 -9.85 0.37
C GLY A 155 22.82 -10.03 -0.67
N VAL A 156 21.85 -9.10 -0.74
CA VAL A 156 20.67 -9.20 -1.61
C VAL A 156 20.90 -8.43 -2.90
N ILE A 157 20.60 -9.07 -4.03
CA ILE A 157 20.45 -8.45 -5.35
C ILE A 157 18.97 -8.46 -5.67
N ARG A 158 18.34 -7.27 -5.69
CA ARG A 158 16.90 -7.12 -5.99
C ARG A 158 16.67 -6.90 -7.47
N ARG A 159 15.55 -7.45 -7.98
CA ARG A 159 15.05 -7.07 -9.30
C ARG A 159 14.60 -5.62 -9.31
N THR A 160 14.58 -5.00 -10.47
CA THR A 160 13.94 -3.70 -10.67
C THR A 160 12.42 -3.85 -10.53
N MET A 161 11.82 -3.19 -9.54
CA MET A 161 10.36 -3.19 -9.29
C MET A 161 9.61 -2.06 -10.02
N GLY A 162 10.25 -1.39 -10.98
CA GLY A 162 9.85 -0.07 -11.48
C GLY A 162 8.84 0.00 -12.63
N THR A 163 8.34 -1.13 -13.15
CA THR A 163 7.54 -1.15 -14.39
C THR A 163 6.03 -1.30 -14.21
N GLU A 164 5.53 -1.54 -13.00
CA GLU A 164 4.14 -2.01 -12.83
C GLU A 164 3.08 -0.89 -12.91
N ARG A 165 3.45 0.41 -12.86
CA ARG A 165 2.52 1.56 -13.00
C ARG A 165 3.04 2.83 -13.69
N ASN A 166 4.33 2.94 -14.00
CA ASN A 166 4.95 4.16 -14.56
C ASN A 166 5.78 3.82 -15.81
N LEU A 167 5.16 3.87 -16.99
CA LEU A 167 5.89 3.84 -18.27
C LEU A 167 6.58 5.19 -18.47
N ARG A 168 7.81 5.34 -17.97
CA ARG A 168 8.60 6.57 -18.19
C ARG A 168 9.29 6.52 -19.57
N PRO A 169 9.51 7.66 -20.24
CA PRO A 169 10.29 7.72 -21.49
C PRO A 169 11.74 7.22 -21.37
N SER A 170 12.29 7.12 -20.14
CA SER A 170 13.67 6.74 -19.86
C SER A 170 13.92 5.22 -19.76
N PHE A 171 13.03 4.37 -20.29
CA PHE A 171 13.19 2.90 -20.32
C PHE A 171 14.17 2.44 -21.43
N SER A 172 15.31 3.10 -21.58
CA SER A 172 16.36 2.65 -22.51
C SER A 172 17.41 1.83 -21.77
N ILE A 173 17.78 0.68 -22.36
CA ILE A 173 18.92 -0.12 -21.89
C ILE A 173 20.13 0.27 -22.72
N ASN A 174 21.12 0.90 -22.10
CA ASN A 174 22.40 1.11 -22.77
C ASN A 174 23.24 -0.17 -22.67
N SER A 175 23.17 -1.00 -23.71
CA SER A 175 23.91 -2.27 -23.77
C SER A 175 25.44 -2.12 -23.72
N ARG A 176 25.97 -0.90 -23.91
CA ARG A 176 27.41 -0.62 -23.74
C ARG A 176 27.81 -0.47 -22.27
N ARG A 177 26.87 -0.18 -21.37
CA ARG A 177 27.13 -0.04 -19.94
C ARG A 177 26.92 -1.38 -19.25
N ARG A 178 27.98 -1.90 -18.63
CA ARG A 178 27.97 -3.22 -17.98
C ARG A 178 26.89 -3.35 -16.92
N ASP A 179 26.64 -2.30 -16.14
CA ASP A 179 25.63 -2.29 -15.08
C ASP A 179 24.21 -2.34 -15.62
N ASP A 180 23.92 -1.56 -16.66
CA ASP A 180 22.61 -1.53 -17.32
C ASP A 180 22.31 -2.90 -17.95
N LEU A 181 23.32 -3.53 -18.57
CA LEU A 181 23.21 -4.88 -19.13
C LEU A 181 23.06 -5.94 -18.03
N PHE A 182 23.80 -5.85 -16.94
CA PHE A 182 23.65 -6.75 -15.79
C PHE A 182 22.22 -6.70 -15.24
N ARG A 183 21.68 -5.49 -15.02
CA ARG A 183 20.31 -5.31 -14.51
C ARG A 183 19.28 -5.92 -15.46
N ALA A 184 19.40 -5.70 -16.76
CA ALA A 184 18.51 -6.31 -17.74
C ALA A 184 18.57 -7.85 -17.72
N VAL A 185 19.77 -8.43 -17.67
CA VAL A 185 19.97 -9.90 -17.57
C VAL A 185 19.39 -10.44 -16.26
N PHE A 186 19.64 -9.76 -15.15
CA PHE A 186 19.16 -10.17 -13.84
C PHE A 186 17.64 -10.07 -13.71
N ASP A 187 17.03 -9.01 -14.25
CA ASP A 187 15.58 -8.84 -14.29
C ASP A 187 14.93 -9.91 -15.18
N ALA A 188 15.53 -10.25 -16.32
CA ALA A 188 15.05 -11.35 -17.16
C ALA A 188 15.14 -12.72 -16.46
N PHE A 189 16.22 -12.97 -15.73
CA PHE A 189 16.38 -14.15 -14.88
C PHE A 189 15.31 -14.20 -13.79
N CYS A 190 15.10 -13.11 -13.06
CA CYS A 190 14.08 -13.03 -12.02
C CYS A 190 12.66 -13.21 -12.58
N LEU A 191 12.36 -12.61 -13.75
CA LEU A 191 11.07 -12.76 -14.41
C LEU A 191 10.79 -14.23 -14.77
N ARG A 192 11.77 -14.92 -15.34
CA ARG A 192 11.64 -16.34 -15.71
C ARG A 192 11.29 -17.24 -14.53
N TRP A 193 11.86 -16.95 -13.37
CA TRP A 193 11.73 -17.76 -12.16
C TRP A 193 10.76 -17.18 -11.12
N ASN A 194 10.07 -16.08 -11.45
CA ASN A 194 9.22 -15.32 -10.53
C ASN A 194 9.94 -14.92 -9.22
N LEU A 195 11.20 -14.50 -9.30
CA LEU A 195 11.99 -14.12 -8.15
C LEU A 195 11.82 -12.64 -7.80
N TYR A 196 11.86 -12.33 -6.52
CA TYR A 196 12.11 -11.00 -6.01
C TYR A 196 13.60 -10.62 -6.15
N GLY A 197 14.49 -11.61 -6.09
CA GLY A 197 15.92 -11.41 -6.20
C GLY A 197 16.72 -12.66 -5.83
N MET A 198 18.00 -12.44 -5.51
CA MET A 198 18.92 -13.46 -5.00
C MET A 198 19.54 -12.94 -3.70
N GLN A 199 19.62 -13.76 -2.66
CA GLN A 199 20.31 -13.45 -1.41
C GLN A 199 21.38 -14.50 -1.15
N ASN A 200 22.65 -14.10 -1.10
CA ASN A 200 23.75 -15.04 -0.82
C ASN A 200 23.72 -16.31 -1.68
N ASP A 201 23.40 -16.16 -2.97
CA ASP A 201 23.21 -17.25 -3.95
C ASP A 201 21.96 -18.13 -3.78
N GLU A 202 21.07 -17.79 -2.86
CA GLU A 202 19.75 -18.41 -2.71
C GLU A 202 18.67 -17.60 -3.42
N PRO A 203 17.72 -18.26 -4.14
CA PRO A 203 16.63 -17.57 -4.81
C PRO A 203 15.62 -17.04 -3.79
N LEU A 204 15.29 -15.74 -3.91
CA LEU A 204 14.19 -15.14 -3.16
C LEU A 204 12.92 -15.17 -4.01
N LEU A 205 12.00 -16.07 -3.71
CA LEU A 205 10.74 -16.17 -4.44
C LEU A 205 9.84 -14.96 -4.17
N LEU A 206 9.25 -14.39 -5.23
CA LEU A 206 8.38 -13.22 -5.14
C LEU A 206 7.07 -13.56 -4.43
N LYS A 207 6.90 -13.07 -3.20
CA LYS A 207 5.70 -13.31 -2.38
C LYS A 207 4.51 -12.46 -2.83
N PHE A 208 3.31 -12.92 -2.47
CA PHE A 208 2.14 -12.06 -2.38
C PHE A 208 2.44 -10.94 -1.36
N ALA A 209 2.13 -9.70 -1.73
CA ALA A 209 2.42 -8.55 -0.88
C ALA A 209 1.25 -7.57 -0.85
N VAL A 210 0.99 -7.01 0.32
CA VAL A 210 0.06 -5.90 0.51
C VAL A 210 0.87 -4.72 1.02
N ASN A 211 1.02 -3.72 0.17
CA ASN A 211 1.79 -2.52 0.47
C ASN A 211 0.83 -1.37 0.71
N LEU A 212 0.89 -0.80 1.91
CA LEU A 212 0.29 0.50 2.18
C LEU A 212 1.22 1.57 1.60
N THR A 213 0.65 2.49 0.86
CA THR A 213 1.37 3.63 0.25
C THR A 213 0.67 4.91 0.69
N PRO A 214 1.30 6.09 0.57
CA PRO A 214 0.63 7.37 0.86
C PRO A 214 -0.71 7.52 0.10
N TYR A 215 -0.78 6.94 -1.10
CA TYR A 215 -1.90 7.11 -2.03
C TYR A 215 -2.98 6.02 -1.93
N GLY A 216 -2.65 4.83 -1.42
CA GLY A 216 -3.62 3.73 -1.33
C GLY A 216 -3.05 2.42 -0.80
N THR A 217 -3.77 1.33 -1.04
CA THR A 217 -3.31 -0.04 -0.76
C THR A 217 -3.03 -0.72 -2.09
N MET A 218 -1.81 -1.19 -2.28
CA MET A 218 -1.42 -1.98 -3.44
C MET A 218 -1.33 -3.45 -3.05
N ILE A 219 -1.95 -4.31 -3.85
CA ILE A 219 -1.88 -5.76 -3.68
C ILE A 219 -1.13 -6.30 -4.88
N HIS A 220 0.00 -6.96 -4.61
CA HIS A 220 0.79 -7.65 -5.60
C HIS A 220 0.50 -9.15 -5.51
N ILE A 221 0.05 -9.74 -6.62
CA ILE A 221 -0.20 -11.17 -6.78
C ILE A 221 0.84 -11.73 -7.74
N PRO A 222 1.71 -12.65 -7.32
CA PRO A 222 2.72 -13.24 -8.20
C PRO A 222 2.10 -14.05 -9.33
N ALA A 223 2.72 -14.04 -10.52
CA ALA A 223 2.18 -14.70 -11.70
C ALA A 223 2.08 -16.24 -11.57
N TYR A 224 2.94 -16.86 -10.75
CA TYR A 224 2.88 -18.30 -10.45
C TYR A 224 1.72 -18.68 -9.51
N TRP A 225 1.01 -17.69 -8.96
CA TRP A 225 -0.02 -17.92 -7.96
C TRP A 225 -1.40 -17.98 -8.61
N SER A 226 -2.01 -19.16 -8.65
CA SER A 226 -3.45 -19.30 -8.98
C SER A 226 -4.29 -18.69 -7.86
N PHE A 227 -4.64 -17.42 -8.03
CA PHE A 227 -5.23 -16.58 -7.00
C PHE A 227 -6.74 -16.73 -6.89
N ASP A 228 -7.20 -16.95 -5.66
CA ASP A 228 -8.60 -16.91 -5.28
C ASP A 228 -8.79 -15.91 -4.12
N PRO A 229 -9.50 -14.78 -4.33
CA PRO A 229 -9.69 -13.76 -3.31
C PRO A 229 -10.36 -14.23 -2.02
N LYS A 230 -11.18 -15.29 -2.05
CA LYS A 230 -11.89 -15.78 -0.86
C LYS A 230 -11.04 -16.76 -0.07
N ARG A 231 -10.32 -17.64 -0.79
CA ARG A 231 -9.52 -18.72 -0.20
C ARG A 231 -8.12 -18.29 0.19
N ASP A 232 -7.46 -17.43 -0.57
CA ASP A 232 -6.04 -17.18 -0.43
C ASP A 232 -5.69 -16.02 0.51
N ILE A 233 -6.62 -15.09 0.73
CA ILE A 233 -6.34 -13.87 1.50
C ILE A 233 -7.33 -13.62 2.63
N ARG A 234 -6.85 -12.92 3.66
CA ARG A 234 -7.66 -12.38 4.75
C ARG A 234 -8.13 -10.98 4.37
N TRP A 235 -9.21 -10.92 3.59
CA TRP A 235 -9.74 -9.65 3.07
C TRP A 235 -10.18 -8.70 4.19
N ASP A 236 -10.66 -9.24 5.30
CA ASP A 236 -11.00 -8.52 6.52
C ASP A 236 -9.79 -7.79 7.11
N ALA A 237 -8.62 -8.44 7.17
CA ALA A 237 -7.38 -7.84 7.65
C ALA A 237 -6.90 -6.72 6.72
N ILE A 238 -6.93 -6.96 5.40
CA ILE A 238 -6.57 -5.94 4.39
C ILE A 238 -7.53 -4.75 4.46
N ALA A 239 -8.83 -5.00 4.55
CA ALA A 239 -9.85 -3.96 4.65
C ALA A 239 -9.70 -3.16 5.96
N LYS A 240 -9.37 -3.81 7.08
CA LYS A 240 -9.08 -3.13 8.35
C LYS A 240 -7.90 -2.18 8.20
N LEU A 241 -6.77 -2.67 7.66
CA LEU A 241 -5.58 -1.85 7.39
C LEU A 241 -5.88 -0.67 6.46
N HIS A 242 -6.66 -0.89 5.40
CA HIS A 242 -7.06 0.17 4.46
C HIS A 242 -7.95 1.22 5.12
N ARG A 243 -9.00 0.79 5.86
CA ARG A 243 -9.99 1.68 6.47
C ARG A 243 -9.42 2.57 7.56
N ILE A 244 -8.44 2.08 8.32
CA ILE A 244 -7.75 2.88 9.34
C ILE A 244 -7.19 4.19 8.74
N ARG A 245 -6.84 4.17 7.45
CA ARG A 245 -6.29 5.33 6.74
C ARG A 245 -7.29 6.16 5.94
N VAL A 246 -8.55 5.75 5.87
CA VAL A 246 -9.60 6.44 5.10
C VAL A 246 -10.67 6.94 6.05
N PRO A 247 -10.47 8.10 6.71
CA PRO A 247 -11.54 8.74 7.45
C PRO A 247 -12.65 9.18 6.50
N GLY A 248 -13.89 8.78 6.77
CA GLY A 248 -15.10 9.48 6.30
C GLY A 248 -15.47 9.42 4.81
N ARG A 249 -14.70 8.81 3.90
CA ARG A 249 -14.92 9.04 2.45
C ARG A 249 -16.10 8.33 1.77
N GLN A 250 -16.77 7.36 2.41
CA GLN A 250 -17.92 6.67 1.77
C GLN A 250 -19.18 6.59 2.64
N GLY A 251 -19.09 6.91 3.93
CA GLY A 251 -20.16 6.66 4.90
C GLY A 251 -21.40 7.54 4.70
N ALA A 252 -21.24 8.86 4.55
CA ALA A 252 -22.38 9.79 4.51
C ALA A 252 -23.30 9.53 3.30
N ALA A 253 -22.74 9.47 2.09
CA ALA A 253 -23.53 9.20 0.88
C ALA A 253 -24.12 7.78 0.86
N LEU A 254 -23.44 6.76 1.40
CA LEU A 254 -24.00 5.40 1.51
C LEU A 254 -25.08 5.30 2.61
N ALA A 255 -24.93 6.03 3.71
CA ALA A 255 -25.88 6.08 4.82
C ALA A 255 -27.14 6.88 4.47
N GLU A 256 -27.00 8.01 3.77
CA GLU A 256 -28.11 8.77 3.19
C GLU A 256 -28.89 7.91 2.19
N ASN A 257 -28.17 7.22 1.30
CA ASN A 257 -28.78 6.25 0.38
C ASN A 257 -29.40 5.05 1.08
N LEU A 258 -28.93 4.66 2.27
CA LEU A 258 -29.55 3.60 3.07
C LEU A 258 -30.83 4.09 3.75
N ALA A 259 -30.80 5.26 4.39
CA ALA A 259 -31.96 5.87 5.03
C ALA A 259 -33.07 6.16 4.02
N GLN A 260 -32.72 6.66 2.83
CA GLN A 260 -33.69 6.86 1.75
C GLN A 260 -34.27 5.53 1.27
N ARG A 261 -33.45 4.49 1.08
CA ARG A 261 -33.95 3.16 0.70
C ARG A 261 -34.83 2.51 1.77
N MET A 262 -34.56 2.75 3.05
CA MET A 262 -35.43 2.30 4.15
C MET A 262 -36.80 2.99 4.09
N LYS A 263 -36.84 4.32 3.92
CA LYS A 263 -38.07 5.09 3.73
C LYS A 263 -38.86 4.63 2.50
N ASP A 264 -38.16 4.42 1.38
CA ASP A 264 -38.76 3.93 0.15
C ASP A 264 -39.34 2.51 0.33
N ALA A 265 -38.67 1.65 1.10
CA ALA A 265 -39.16 0.30 1.39
C ALA A 265 -40.42 0.33 2.27
N GLU A 266 -40.48 1.19 3.29
CA GLU A 266 -41.69 1.39 4.10
C GLU A 266 -42.85 1.94 3.27
N LYS A 267 -42.57 2.94 2.42
CA LYS A 267 -43.55 3.50 1.49
C LYS A 267 -44.05 2.44 0.51
N LEU A 268 -43.15 1.63 -0.04
CA LEU A 268 -43.50 0.50 -0.91
C LEU A 268 -44.41 -0.51 -0.22
N ARG A 269 -44.17 -0.84 1.06
CA ARG A 269 -45.07 -1.73 1.83
C ARG A 269 -46.49 -1.16 1.97
N ARG A 270 -46.62 0.16 2.17
CA ARG A 270 -47.93 0.84 2.24
C ARG A 270 -48.62 0.81 0.88
N LEU A 271 -47.90 1.18 -0.18
CA LEU A 271 -48.40 1.17 -1.56
C LEU A 271 -48.79 -0.24 -2.02
N ASP A 272 -48.07 -1.29 -1.60
CA ASP A 272 -48.43 -2.68 -1.92
C ASP A 272 -49.77 -3.08 -1.28
N LYS A 273 -50.06 -2.64 -0.04
CA LYS A 273 -51.37 -2.86 0.62
C LYS A 273 -52.48 -2.09 -0.07
N GLU A 274 -52.20 -0.88 -0.51
CA GLU A 274 -53.16 -0.02 -1.22
C GLU A 274 -53.46 -0.55 -2.62
N ALA A 275 -52.44 -0.94 -3.38
CA ALA A 275 -52.58 -1.58 -4.68
C ALA A 275 -53.40 -2.88 -4.58
N PHE A 276 -53.23 -3.64 -3.49
CA PHE A 276 -54.03 -4.83 -3.23
C PHE A 276 -55.51 -4.48 -2.95
N ARG A 277 -55.79 -3.45 -2.13
CA ARG A 277 -57.17 -2.97 -1.88
C ARG A 277 -57.85 -2.46 -3.15
N LEU A 278 -57.08 -1.84 -4.05
CA LEU A 278 -57.55 -1.35 -5.35
C LEU A 278 -57.62 -2.45 -6.42
N GLY A 279 -57.26 -3.70 -6.10
CA GLY A 279 -57.32 -4.82 -7.04
C GLY A 279 -56.32 -4.75 -8.20
N LEU A 280 -55.28 -3.92 -8.10
CA LEU A 280 -54.32 -3.69 -9.18
C LEU A 280 -53.42 -4.91 -9.39
N LYS A 281 -53.23 -5.32 -10.66
CA LYS A 281 -52.39 -6.46 -11.07
C LYS A 281 -51.53 -6.11 -12.28
N GLY A 282 -50.48 -6.88 -12.51
CA GLY A 282 -49.62 -6.76 -13.69
C GLY A 282 -48.96 -5.39 -13.84
N GLU A 283 -48.95 -4.86 -15.07
CA GLU A 283 -48.35 -3.56 -15.40
C GLU A 283 -48.99 -2.40 -14.64
N LYS A 284 -50.33 -2.40 -14.47
CA LYS A 284 -51.05 -1.36 -13.72
C LYS A 284 -50.59 -1.29 -12.25
N LYS A 285 -50.26 -2.44 -11.65
CA LYS A 285 -49.67 -2.46 -10.31
C LYS A 285 -48.25 -1.88 -10.34
N HIS A 286 -47.45 -2.22 -11.34
CA HIS A 286 -46.08 -1.73 -11.46
C HIS A 286 -46.02 -0.21 -11.64
N GLU A 287 -46.86 0.36 -12.51
CA GLU A 287 -46.98 1.79 -12.72
C GLU A 287 -47.41 2.53 -11.46
N PHE A 288 -48.43 2.03 -10.75
CA PHE A 288 -48.90 2.58 -9.49
C PHE A 288 -47.80 2.62 -8.42
N LEU A 289 -47.02 1.54 -8.29
CA LEU A 289 -45.93 1.47 -7.33
C LEU A 289 -44.77 2.39 -7.70
N CYS A 290 -44.42 2.51 -8.99
CA CYS A 290 -43.36 3.42 -9.43
C CYS A 290 -43.77 4.89 -9.23
N ALA A 291 -44.99 5.26 -9.64
CA ALA A 291 -45.52 6.61 -9.44
C ALA A 291 -45.59 6.98 -7.95
N GLY A 292 -46.08 6.06 -7.10
CA GLY A 292 -46.15 6.27 -5.65
C GLY A 292 -44.78 6.44 -4.98
N LEU A 293 -43.71 5.87 -5.54
CA LEU A 293 -42.33 6.07 -5.08
C LEU A 293 -41.63 7.28 -5.72
N GLY A 294 -42.28 7.99 -6.65
CA GLY A 294 -41.66 9.07 -7.42
C GLY A 294 -40.62 8.55 -8.43
N TRP A 295 -40.75 7.30 -8.86
CA TRP A 295 -39.87 6.67 -9.85
C TRP A 295 -40.52 6.70 -11.24
N ASP A 296 -39.68 6.70 -12.27
CA ASP A 296 -40.14 6.56 -13.66
C ASP A 296 -40.85 5.23 -13.87
N ILE A 297 -41.98 5.22 -14.58
CA ILE A 297 -42.79 4.02 -14.85
C ILE A 297 -42.02 2.93 -15.62
N ARG A 298 -41.00 3.32 -16.41
CA ARG A 298 -40.10 2.41 -17.15
C ARG A 298 -39.04 1.78 -16.26
N THR A 299 -39.02 2.11 -14.96
CA THR A 299 -38.11 1.52 -14.00
C THR A 299 -38.31 0.01 -13.95
N SER A 300 -37.22 -0.76 -14.06
CA SER A 300 -37.29 -2.22 -14.11
C SER A 300 -38.00 -2.82 -12.87
N PRO A 301 -38.93 -3.79 -13.04
CA PRO A 301 -39.56 -4.52 -11.94
C PRO A 301 -38.56 -5.18 -10.97
N LYS A 302 -37.35 -5.49 -11.45
CA LYS A 302 -36.26 -6.05 -10.62
C LYS A 302 -35.85 -5.10 -9.48
N ARG A 303 -35.98 -3.79 -9.67
CA ARG A 303 -35.63 -2.78 -8.65
C ARG A 303 -36.61 -2.81 -7.48
N LEU A 304 -37.92 -2.91 -7.74
CA LEU A 304 -38.95 -3.09 -6.71
C LEU A 304 -38.75 -4.41 -5.96
N THR A 305 -38.48 -5.50 -6.68
CA THR A 305 -38.20 -6.82 -6.08
C THR A 305 -36.96 -6.79 -5.19
N ARG A 306 -35.89 -6.10 -5.61
CA ARG A 306 -34.69 -5.92 -4.79
C ARG A 306 -34.99 -5.14 -3.52
N LEU A 307 -35.74 -4.03 -3.63
CA LEU A 307 -36.11 -3.21 -2.48
C LEU A 307 -36.98 -3.99 -1.47
N ARG A 308 -37.91 -4.82 -1.96
CA ARG A 308 -38.69 -5.74 -1.10
C ARG A 308 -37.82 -6.77 -0.39
N LYS A 309 -36.88 -7.40 -1.10
CA LYS A 309 -35.99 -8.42 -0.53
C LYS A 309 -35.01 -7.84 0.49
N GLU A 310 -34.47 -6.66 0.19
CA GLU A 310 -33.46 -6.00 1.01
C GLU A 310 -33.97 -5.67 2.43
N PHE A 311 -35.27 -5.40 2.58
CA PHE A 311 -35.90 -5.07 3.86
C PHE A 311 -37.09 -5.99 4.18
N GLY A 312 -37.15 -7.21 3.63
CA GLY A 312 -38.34 -8.06 3.66
C GLY A 312 -38.56 -8.89 4.93
N SER A 313 -37.62 -8.86 5.88
CA SER A 313 -37.61 -9.72 7.07
C SER A 313 -37.30 -8.95 8.36
N ARG A 314 -38.08 -7.88 8.59
CA ARG A 314 -38.29 -7.25 9.90
C ARG A 314 -39.77 -7.01 10.10
#